data_AF-A0A8T5U3A5-F1
#
_entry.id   AF-A0A8T5U3A5-F1
#
_cell.length_a   1.000
_cell.length_b   1.000
_cell.length_c   1.000
_cell.angle_alpha   90.00
_cell.angle_beta   90.00
_cell.angle_gamma   90.00
#
_symmetry.space_group_name_H-M   'P 1'
#
loop_
_entity.id
_entity.type
_entity.pdbx_description
1 polymer ?
#
loop_
_entity_poly.entity_id
_entity_poly.type
_entity_poly.pdbx_seq_one_letter_code
_entity_poly.pdbx_strand_id
1 'polypeptide(L)'
;MDKQRILKEAQKIATKFSFWMVSGNIEHLFGYVYESSEGKYELEIKFDDDFPYSPPSLIYHKEIMELLGDIRLEAEKNWSENSSALEMLQELKTKIKHSLSIPEEEEVPPISPISEDLNFSDDNIAEKSVETDGDEEESTEKEEKEEKYITPDMSAYPPEFEYEQFVSPTESQENLFSEEDSDDTNIKNYDTETDELISQEAPKLTEPELFADHEQTSVALNTEIGLIQQEYAYDQKSNKKGDLNIYLTITLAKTFIININFINYPTRPIVNVPEEAYNLIGDAYQKLEVLRNWNVKRPSHIVDILHELENKLFFIKDIEQESKKILGEYQCDITSDDVTKLQVHLVTYGFKEYLMDVNLESHPKPPIINMSPQLQQIILTPLAELKSYRNWFDGESEPVEIIRELAWLVDKNSRINFEIELLKEHYKEIEYNTSTSILNVNMKGKMKTQDLMFQFQIDLPTEYPMKVPSIKIINEFELESHEKIKEDLQSSFKNFFDDWSPFSYLVDLFNAISKKIFEVSVVSCVICHKIDCPTCSLKIAGPEQETCHTDCPYCER
;
A
#
# COMPACT_ATOMS: atom_id res chain seq x y z
N MET A 1 -12.25 -28.43 -0.10
CA MET A 1 -11.94 -26.99 -0.02
C MET A 1 -12.62 -26.20 -1.14
N ASP A 2 -13.63 -25.38 -0.79
CA ASP A 2 -14.27 -24.43 -1.72
C ASP A 2 -13.51 -23.09 -1.72
N LYS A 3 -12.57 -22.91 -2.66
CA LYS A 3 -11.76 -21.69 -2.76
C LYS A 3 -12.57 -20.42 -3.01
N GLN A 4 -13.74 -20.52 -3.67
CA GLN A 4 -14.61 -19.36 -3.86
C GLN A 4 -15.27 -18.95 -2.55
N ARG A 5 -15.67 -19.91 -1.71
CA ARG A 5 -16.18 -19.62 -0.37
C ARG A 5 -15.10 -18.98 0.52
N ILE A 6 -13.87 -19.49 0.50
CA ILE A 6 -12.74 -18.92 1.25
C ILE A 6 -12.48 -17.48 0.83
N LEU A 7 -12.40 -17.22 -0.49
CA LEU A 7 -12.18 -15.86 -1.00
C LEU A 7 -13.29 -14.89 -0.54
N LYS A 8 -14.56 -15.32 -0.60
CA LYS A 8 -15.69 -14.52 -0.12
C LYS A 8 -15.62 -14.22 1.38
N GLU A 9 -15.22 -15.20 2.20
CA GLU A 9 -15.05 -14.99 3.64
C GLU A 9 -13.84 -14.09 3.94
N ALA A 10 -12.71 -14.28 3.26
CA ALA A 10 -11.54 -13.41 3.38
C ALA A 10 -11.89 -11.94 3.05
N GLN A 11 -12.65 -11.70 1.98
CA GLN A 11 -13.13 -10.36 1.63
C GLN A 11 -14.07 -9.76 2.69
N LYS A 12 -15.01 -10.56 3.23
CA LYS A 12 -15.88 -10.11 4.33
C LYS A 12 -15.10 -9.79 5.61
N ILE A 13 -14.04 -10.54 5.89
CA ILE A 13 -13.18 -10.28 7.05
C ILE A 13 -12.42 -8.98 6.83
N ALA A 14 -11.72 -8.83 5.69
CA ALA A 14 -10.91 -7.66 5.36
C ALA A 14 -11.73 -6.35 5.28
N THR A 15 -13.04 -6.43 5.00
CA THR A 15 -13.93 -5.27 4.99
C THR A 15 -14.36 -4.80 6.38
N LYS A 16 -14.32 -5.65 7.41
CA LYS A 16 -14.73 -5.30 8.79
C LYS A 16 -13.58 -5.27 9.79
N PHE A 17 -12.49 -5.95 9.49
CA PHE A 17 -11.33 -6.13 10.33
C PHE A 17 -10.06 -5.95 9.48
N SER A 18 -8.97 -5.52 10.10
CA SER A 18 -7.69 -5.29 9.42
C SER A 18 -6.92 -6.60 9.27
N PHE A 19 -7.34 -7.43 8.30
CA PHE A 19 -6.67 -8.68 7.93
C PHE A 19 -6.11 -8.62 6.51
N TRP A 20 -4.97 -9.28 6.31
CA TRP A 20 -4.31 -9.45 5.03
C TRP A 20 -3.90 -10.91 4.81
N MET A 21 -3.59 -11.27 3.57
CA MET A 21 -3.15 -12.61 3.20
C MET A 21 -1.68 -12.82 3.52
N VAL A 22 -1.32 -13.95 4.12
CA VAL A 22 0.07 -14.31 4.41
C VAL A 22 0.68 -14.97 3.19
N SER A 23 1.77 -14.39 2.66
CA SER A 23 2.49 -14.91 1.48
C SER A 23 1.60 -15.12 0.24
N GLY A 24 0.56 -14.30 0.07
CA GLY A 24 -0.39 -14.41 -1.04
C GLY A 24 -1.32 -15.64 -0.95
N ASN A 25 -1.32 -16.38 0.15
CA ASN A 25 -2.20 -17.52 0.35
C ASN A 25 -3.55 -17.07 0.93
N ILE A 26 -4.63 -17.19 0.15
CA ILE A 26 -6.01 -16.87 0.60
C ILE A 26 -6.49 -17.77 1.75
N GLU A 27 -5.85 -18.93 1.94
CA GLU A 27 -6.18 -19.89 3.01
C GLU A 27 -5.55 -19.50 4.35
N HIS A 28 -4.66 -18.49 4.38
CA HIS A 28 -3.99 -18.03 5.58
C HIS A 28 -4.07 -16.49 5.68
N LEU A 29 -4.87 -16.02 6.63
CA LEU A 29 -5.03 -14.59 6.93
C LEU A 29 -4.33 -14.26 8.24
N PHE A 30 -3.74 -13.07 8.32
CA PHE A 30 -3.17 -12.50 9.53
C PHE A 30 -3.65 -11.06 9.68
N GLY A 31 -3.90 -10.64 10.92
CA GLY A 31 -4.44 -9.32 11.21
C GLY A 31 -4.76 -9.14 12.67
N TYR A 32 -5.53 -8.11 12.99
CA TYR A 32 -5.98 -7.84 14.36
C TYR A 32 -7.51 -7.74 14.45
N VAL A 33 -8.05 -8.32 15.51
CA VAL A 33 -9.51 -8.41 15.75
C VAL A 33 -10.01 -7.17 16.50
N TYR A 34 -9.15 -6.60 17.34
CA TYR A 34 -9.43 -5.40 18.11
C TYR A 34 -8.16 -4.58 18.31
N GLU A 35 -8.33 -3.27 18.37
CA GLU A 35 -7.27 -2.30 18.65
C GLU A 35 -7.76 -1.40 19.77
N SER A 36 -6.92 -1.24 20.80
CA SER A 36 -7.18 -0.41 21.97
C SER A 36 -5.98 0.51 22.21
N SER A 37 -6.10 1.46 23.13
CA SER A 37 -4.97 2.28 23.57
C SER A 37 -3.85 1.46 24.23
N GLU A 38 -4.15 0.26 24.75
CA GLU A 38 -3.18 -0.60 25.43
C GLU A 38 -2.43 -1.53 24.46
N GLY A 39 -2.94 -1.71 23.23
CA GLY A 39 -2.32 -2.58 22.24
C GLY A 39 -3.28 -3.12 21.19
N LYS A 40 -2.71 -3.88 20.25
CA LYS A 40 -3.40 -4.60 19.17
C LYS A 40 -3.54 -6.07 19.54
N TYR A 41 -4.71 -6.64 19.26
CA TYR A 41 -5.01 -8.04 19.54
C TYR A 41 -4.94 -8.85 18.25
N GLU A 42 -3.77 -9.41 18.00
CA GLU A 42 -3.41 -10.10 16.75
C GLU A 42 -3.95 -11.54 16.70
N LEU A 43 -4.32 -11.97 15.49
CA LEU A 43 -4.91 -13.28 15.23
C LEU A 43 -4.49 -13.79 13.83
N GLU A 44 -4.13 -15.07 13.73
CA GLU A 44 -4.08 -15.78 12.44
C GLU A 44 -5.33 -16.64 12.24
N ILE A 45 -5.80 -16.70 11.00
CA ILE A 45 -6.91 -17.55 10.56
C ILE A 45 -6.39 -18.47 9.47
N LYS A 46 -6.55 -19.78 9.67
CA LYS A 46 -6.21 -20.81 8.67
C LYS A 46 -7.45 -21.58 8.24
N PHE A 47 -7.73 -21.60 6.94
CA PHE A 47 -8.81 -22.36 6.35
C PHE A 47 -8.29 -23.74 5.95
N ASP A 48 -8.74 -24.79 6.63
CA ASP A 48 -8.35 -26.17 6.34
C ASP A 48 -9.07 -26.72 5.10
N ASP A 49 -8.58 -27.86 4.58
CA ASP A 49 -9.11 -28.54 3.40
C ASP A 49 -10.61 -28.88 3.48
N ASP A 50 -11.11 -29.09 4.71
CA ASP A 50 -12.49 -29.47 5.00
C ASP A 50 -13.47 -28.28 5.07
N PHE A 51 -13.00 -27.05 4.90
CA PHE A 51 -13.87 -25.86 4.87
C PHE A 51 -14.85 -25.88 3.66
N PRO A 52 -16.16 -25.57 3.85
CA PRO A 52 -16.81 -24.98 5.04
C PRO A 52 -17.41 -25.98 6.04
N TYR A 53 -17.17 -27.28 5.90
CA TYR A 53 -17.76 -28.29 6.78
C TYR A 53 -17.15 -28.26 8.20
N SER A 54 -15.92 -27.77 8.34
CA SER A 54 -15.27 -27.45 9.61
C SER A 54 -15.03 -25.94 9.75
N PRO A 55 -15.01 -25.40 10.99
CA PRO A 55 -14.60 -24.02 11.22
C PRO A 55 -13.12 -23.81 10.83
N PRO A 56 -12.72 -22.57 10.48
CA PRO A 56 -11.31 -22.25 10.30
C PRO A 56 -10.56 -22.32 11.63
N SER A 57 -9.30 -22.72 11.58
CA SER A 57 -8.40 -22.75 12.73
C SER A 57 -7.98 -21.33 13.11
N LEU A 58 -8.33 -20.90 14.33
CA LEU A 58 -7.92 -19.62 14.90
C LEU A 58 -6.65 -19.80 15.75
N ILE A 59 -5.56 -19.11 15.39
CA ILE A 59 -4.31 -19.14 16.15
C ILE A 59 -4.17 -17.79 16.86
N TYR A 60 -4.41 -17.81 18.17
CA TYR A 60 -4.41 -16.63 19.03
C TYR A 60 -2.98 -16.20 19.37
N HIS A 61 -2.68 -14.90 19.23
CA HIS A 61 -1.43 -14.34 19.72
C HIS A 61 -1.44 -14.23 21.26
N LYS A 62 -0.26 -14.03 21.83
CA LYS A 62 -0.01 -14.12 23.28
C LYS A 62 -0.91 -13.18 24.10
N GLU A 63 -1.17 -11.96 23.63
CA GLU A 63 -1.96 -10.96 24.36
C GLU A 63 -3.44 -11.37 24.45
N ILE A 64 -3.98 -12.03 23.41
CA ILE A 64 -5.35 -12.57 23.46
C ILE A 64 -5.42 -13.73 24.46
N MET A 65 -4.43 -14.62 24.43
CA MET A 65 -4.34 -15.76 25.35
C MET A 65 -4.15 -15.31 26.80
N GLU A 66 -3.36 -14.27 27.05
CA GLU A 66 -3.16 -13.70 28.38
C GLU A 66 -4.43 -13.00 28.91
N LEU A 67 -5.15 -12.29 28.03
CA LEU A 67 -6.35 -11.55 28.41
C LEU A 67 -7.55 -12.48 28.71
N LEU A 68 -7.76 -13.50 27.88
CA LEU A 68 -8.97 -14.32 27.92
C LEU A 68 -8.75 -15.76 28.39
N GLY A 69 -7.51 -16.23 28.47
CA GLY A 69 -7.18 -17.61 28.83
C GLY A 69 -7.62 -18.63 27.78
N ASP A 70 -8.15 -19.77 28.24
CA ASP A 70 -8.69 -20.81 27.37
C ASP A 70 -10.05 -20.38 26.78
N ILE A 71 -10.01 -19.74 25.61
CA ILE A 71 -11.21 -19.25 24.91
C ILE A 71 -11.90 -20.41 24.20
N ARG A 72 -13.23 -20.49 24.36
CA ARG A 72 -14.10 -21.25 23.46
C ARG A 72 -15.16 -20.31 22.89
N LEU A 73 -15.24 -20.24 21.56
CA LEU A 73 -16.24 -19.42 20.87
C LEU A 73 -17.53 -20.24 20.65
N GLU A 74 -18.68 -19.64 20.91
CA GLU A 74 -19.98 -20.26 20.67
C GLU A 74 -20.23 -20.45 19.18
N ALA A 75 -19.80 -19.49 18.35
CA ALA A 75 -19.85 -19.57 16.90
C ALA A 75 -19.02 -20.75 16.35
N GLU A 76 -17.90 -21.10 16.99
CA GLU A 76 -17.09 -22.26 16.65
C GLU A 76 -17.79 -23.57 17.06
N LYS A 77 -18.37 -23.61 18.27
CA LYS A 77 -19.10 -24.78 18.78
C LYS A 77 -20.35 -25.12 17.97
N ASN A 78 -21.04 -24.10 17.48
CA ASN A 78 -22.27 -24.22 16.70
C ASN A 78 -22.01 -24.11 15.19
N TRP A 79 -20.79 -24.41 14.74
CA TRP A 79 -20.41 -24.28 13.35
C TRP A 79 -21.25 -25.18 12.43
N SER A 80 -21.65 -24.61 11.29
CA SER A 80 -22.35 -25.28 10.21
C SER A 80 -21.82 -24.81 8.85
N GLU A 81 -22.14 -25.52 7.76
CA GLU A 81 -21.73 -25.12 6.40
C GLU A 81 -22.19 -23.70 6.00
N ASN A 82 -23.25 -23.20 6.63
CA ASN A 82 -23.78 -21.87 6.38
C ASN A 82 -23.18 -20.78 7.30
N SER A 83 -22.43 -21.17 8.33
CA SER A 83 -21.77 -20.26 9.27
C SER A 83 -20.72 -19.40 8.56
N SER A 84 -20.37 -18.27 9.21
CA SER A 84 -19.36 -17.33 8.70
C SER A 84 -18.24 -17.16 9.70
N ALA A 85 -17.00 -17.14 9.22
CA ALA A 85 -15.83 -16.88 10.05
C ALA A 85 -15.91 -15.48 10.70
N LEU A 86 -16.64 -14.56 10.05
CA LEU A 86 -16.92 -13.24 10.56
C LEU A 86 -17.66 -13.23 11.90
N GLU A 87 -18.57 -14.20 12.11
CA GLU A 87 -19.33 -14.33 13.37
C GLU A 87 -18.40 -14.69 14.53
N MET A 88 -17.44 -15.60 14.29
CA MET A 88 -16.40 -15.95 15.26
C MET A 88 -15.55 -14.74 15.65
N LEU A 89 -15.13 -13.94 14.67
CA LEU A 89 -14.34 -12.72 14.93
C LEU A 89 -15.13 -11.65 15.67
N GLN A 90 -16.42 -11.48 15.38
CA GLN A 90 -17.30 -10.56 16.10
C GLN A 90 -17.53 -11.00 17.55
N GLU A 91 -17.71 -12.30 17.80
CA GLU A 91 -17.80 -12.85 19.14
C GLU A 91 -16.48 -12.61 19.91
N LEU A 92 -15.34 -12.93 19.30
CA LEU A 92 -14.02 -12.72 19.88
C LEU A 92 -13.76 -11.24 20.21
N LYS A 93 -14.06 -10.32 19.28
CA LYS A 93 -13.97 -8.86 19.52
C LYS A 93 -14.82 -8.43 20.71
N THR A 94 -16.02 -9.00 20.85
CA THR A 94 -16.93 -8.68 21.96
C THR A 94 -16.37 -9.18 23.29
N LYS A 95 -15.77 -10.38 23.34
CA LYS A 95 -15.09 -10.90 24.54
C LYS A 95 -13.87 -10.08 24.93
N ILE A 96 -13.03 -9.70 23.96
CA ILE A 96 -11.87 -8.83 24.20
C ILE A 96 -12.34 -7.50 24.78
N LYS A 97 -13.34 -6.85 24.17
CA LYS A 97 -13.91 -5.60 24.67
C LYS A 97 -14.42 -5.74 26.10
N HIS A 98 -15.18 -6.79 26.39
CA HIS A 98 -15.75 -7.03 27.72
C HIS A 98 -14.65 -7.22 28.79
N SER A 99 -13.56 -7.90 28.46
CA SER A 99 -12.45 -8.10 29.41
C SER A 99 -11.60 -6.85 29.63
N LEU A 100 -11.53 -5.94 28.65
CA LEU A 100 -10.82 -4.66 28.78
C LEU A 100 -11.64 -3.58 29.47
N SER A 101 -12.97 -3.62 29.34
CA SER A 101 -13.85 -2.83 30.20
C SER A 101 -13.77 -3.38 31.62
N ILE A 102 -12.86 -2.83 32.42
CA ILE A 102 -12.82 -3.01 33.87
C ILE A 102 -14.25 -2.73 34.37
N PRO A 103 -14.90 -3.64 35.11
CA PRO A 103 -16.14 -3.29 35.77
C PRO A 103 -15.81 -2.15 36.72
N GLU A 104 -16.33 -0.95 36.45
CA GLU A 104 -16.43 0.09 37.48
C GLU A 104 -17.03 -0.59 38.70
N GLU A 105 -16.30 -0.56 39.82
CA GLU A 105 -16.74 -1.10 41.09
C GLU A 105 -18.19 -0.65 41.31
N GLU A 106 -19.10 -1.63 41.51
CA GLU A 106 -20.46 -1.37 41.95
C GLU A 106 -20.38 -0.53 43.24
N GLU A 107 -20.57 0.79 43.13
CA GLU A 107 -20.89 1.63 44.26
C GLU A 107 -22.22 1.11 44.82
N VAL A 108 -22.10 0.43 45.97
CA VAL A 108 -23.19 -0.02 46.81
C VAL A 108 -24.18 1.13 47.04
N PRO A 109 -25.44 1.04 46.56
CA PRO A 109 -26.42 2.08 46.86
C PRO A 109 -26.81 1.99 48.34
N PRO A 110 -26.93 3.13 49.05
CA PRO A 110 -27.35 3.11 50.44
C PRO A 110 -28.82 2.68 50.54
N ILE A 111 -29.05 1.59 51.26
CA ILE A 111 -30.35 1.09 51.68
C ILE A 111 -30.98 2.08 52.67
N SER A 112 -32.25 2.47 52.43
CA SER A 112 -33.40 2.47 53.37
C SER A 112 -34.45 3.56 53.00
N PRO A 113 -35.73 3.45 53.44
CA PRO A 113 -36.62 2.29 53.50
C PRO A 113 -38.08 2.57 53.01
N ILE A 114 -38.76 1.49 52.57
CA ILE A 114 -40.16 1.09 52.85
C ILE A 114 -41.30 2.15 52.73
N SER A 115 -42.19 1.93 51.76
CA SER A 115 -43.63 1.63 51.95
C SER A 115 -44.24 1.28 50.58
N GLU A 116 -44.66 0.03 50.36
CA GLU A 116 -46.08 -0.37 50.32
C GLU A 116 -46.93 0.52 49.39
N ASP A 117 -47.25 0.06 48.18
CA ASP A 117 -48.57 -0.56 47.96
C ASP A 117 -48.78 -1.11 46.54
N LEU A 118 -49.72 -2.04 46.52
CA LEU A 118 -50.12 -2.98 45.49
C LEU A 118 -50.95 -2.38 44.32
N ASN A 119 -50.99 -3.16 43.25
CA ASN A 119 -52.15 -3.50 42.42
C ASN A 119 -52.49 -2.72 41.13
N PHE A 120 -52.32 -3.47 40.04
CA PHE A 120 -53.34 -3.91 39.06
C PHE A 120 -53.86 -2.97 37.96
N SER A 121 -53.75 -3.56 36.76
CA SER A 121 -54.69 -3.63 35.63
C SER A 121 -54.97 -2.41 34.78
N ASP A 122 -54.63 -2.63 33.51
CA ASP A 122 -55.48 -2.57 32.33
C ASP A 122 -56.07 -1.24 31.87
N ASP A 123 -55.98 -1.16 30.54
CA ASP A 123 -56.98 -0.61 29.66
C ASP A 123 -57.03 0.91 29.47
N ASN A 124 -56.57 1.24 28.25
CA ASN A 124 -57.44 1.74 27.19
C ASN A 124 -57.41 3.23 26.86
N ILE A 125 -57.52 3.42 25.54
CA ILE A 125 -58.23 4.51 24.83
C ILE A 125 -57.43 5.79 24.58
N ALA A 126 -56.91 5.78 23.35
CA ALA A 126 -57.32 6.63 22.24
C ALA A 126 -56.86 8.09 22.18
N GLU A 127 -56.27 8.35 21.00
CA GLU A 127 -56.63 9.42 20.08
C GLU A 127 -56.90 10.80 20.68
N LYS A 128 -56.02 11.74 20.34
CA LYS A 128 -56.51 12.97 19.72
C LYS A 128 -55.47 13.64 18.83
N SER A 129 -55.77 13.55 17.54
CA SER A 129 -55.54 14.55 16.50
C SER A 129 -55.59 16.00 17.00
N VAL A 130 -54.64 16.82 16.56
CA VAL A 130 -54.88 18.24 16.23
C VAL A 130 -54.07 18.60 14.99
N GLU A 131 -54.79 18.84 13.89
CA GLU A 131 -54.36 19.61 12.72
C GLU A 131 -54.26 21.09 13.07
N THR A 132 -53.27 21.81 12.52
CA THR A 132 -53.37 23.13 11.84
C THR A 132 -51.94 23.56 11.44
N ASP A 133 -51.62 23.59 10.15
CA ASP A 133 -51.66 24.78 9.25
C ASP A 133 -50.85 25.96 9.81
N GLY A 134 -49.67 26.28 9.26
CA GLY A 134 -49.48 27.25 8.16
C GLY A 134 -49.18 28.63 8.80
N ASP A 135 -48.19 29.43 8.46
CA ASP A 135 -47.32 29.57 7.29
C ASP A 135 -46.00 30.25 7.73
N GLU A 136 -44.96 30.02 6.93
CA GLU A 136 -43.92 30.95 6.48
C GLU A 136 -43.49 32.12 7.40
N GLU A 137 -42.23 32.10 7.82
CA GLU A 137 -41.37 33.27 7.56
C GLU A 137 -39.88 32.88 7.42
N GLU A 138 -39.29 33.54 6.44
CA GLU A 138 -38.03 33.34 5.75
C GLU A 138 -36.84 33.85 6.57
N SER A 139 -35.82 33.02 6.79
CA SER A 139 -34.45 33.52 7.05
C SER A 139 -33.41 32.46 6.66
N THR A 140 -32.88 32.66 5.46
CA THR A 140 -31.63 32.05 4.97
C THR A 140 -30.43 32.63 5.71
N GLU A 141 -29.84 31.84 6.59
CA GLU A 141 -28.41 31.91 6.90
C GLU A 141 -27.77 30.59 6.48
N LYS A 142 -27.10 30.61 5.32
CA LYS A 142 -26.23 29.52 4.87
C LYS A 142 -24.94 29.62 5.68
N GLU A 143 -24.81 28.77 6.70
CA GLU A 143 -23.50 28.41 7.25
C GLU A 143 -22.76 27.57 6.19
N GLU A 144 -21.72 28.16 5.60
CA GLU A 144 -20.68 27.42 4.88
C GLU A 144 -19.96 26.51 5.87
N LYS A 145 -20.35 25.24 5.91
CA LYS A 145 -19.52 24.21 6.55
C LYS A 145 -18.33 23.94 5.64
N GLU A 146 -17.17 24.46 6.04
CA GLU A 146 -15.87 23.97 5.58
C GLU A 146 -15.78 22.47 5.90
N GLU A 147 -15.90 21.63 4.87
CA GLU A 147 -15.60 20.21 4.96
C GLU A 147 -14.09 20.05 5.15
N LYS A 148 -13.66 20.00 6.42
CA LYS A 148 -12.33 19.52 6.79
C LYS A 148 -12.22 18.06 6.37
N TYR A 149 -11.33 17.81 5.42
CA TYR A 149 -10.88 16.46 5.08
C TYR A 149 -10.34 15.77 6.33
N ILE A 150 -10.92 14.62 6.66
CA ILE A 150 -10.34 13.69 7.64
C ILE A 150 -9.21 12.97 6.89
N THR A 151 -7.99 13.51 6.98
CA THR A 151 -6.79 12.73 6.69
C THR A 151 -6.67 11.63 7.76
N PRO A 152 -6.32 10.38 7.40
CA PRO A 152 -5.98 9.35 8.37
C PRO A 152 -4.90 9.88 9.33
N ASP A 153 -5.10 9.69 10.63
CA ASP A 153 -4.18 10.14 11.65
C ASP A 153 -2.87 9.33 11.56
N MET A 154 -1.84 9.93 10.95
CA MET A 154 -0.51 9.33 10.78
C MET A 154 0.22 9.13 12.13
N SER A 155 -0.28 9.70 13.23
CA SER A 155 0.26 9.43 14.57
C SER A 155 -0.19 8.08 15.17
N ALA A 156 -1.08 7.35 14.47
CA ALA A 156 -1.48 5.99 14.80
C ALA A 156 -0.49 4.90 14.32
N TYR A 157 0.60 5.27 13.65
CA TYR A 157 1.72 4.36 13.36
C TYR A 157 2.71 4.39 14.54
N PRO A 158 3.12 3.23 15.09
CA PRO A 158 4.10 3.20 16.16
C PRO A 158 5.47 3.73 15.66
N PRO A 159 6.24 4.46 16.48
CA PRO A 159 7.63 4.71 16.19
C PRO A 159 8.38 3.38 16.03
N GLU A 160 9.31 3.36 15.08
CA GLU A 160 10.07 2.19 14.64
C GLU A 160 10.57 1.32 15.81
N PHE A 161 10.38 0.01 15.64
CA PHE A 161 10.98 -1.09 16.40
C PHE A 161 12.44 -0.79 16.80
N GLU A 162 12.72 -0.78 18.11
CA GLU A 162 14.08 -0.93 18.62
C GLU A 162 14.54 -2.38 18.35
N TYR A 163 15.61 -2.54 17.57
CA TYR A 163 16.25 -3.85 17.40
C TYR A 163 16.83 -4.33 18.73
N GLU A 164 16.20 -5.33 19.34
CA GLU A 164 16.86 -6.13 20.39
C GLU A 164 18.11 -6.80 19.82
N GLN A 165 19.20 -6.68 20.57
CA GLN A 165 20.51 -7.26 20.28
C GLN A 165 20.42 -8.76 20.00
N PHE A 166 20.71 -9.19 18.78
CA PHE A 166 21.07 -10.56 18.51
C PHE A 166 22.36 -10.92 19.27
N VAL A 167 22.22 -11.79 20.26
CA VAL A 167 23.35 -12.53 20.84
C VAL A 167 23.75 -13.60 19.82
N SER A 168 24.93 -13.46 19.24
CA SER A 168 25.50 -14.43 18.31
C SER A 168 25.66 -15.80 18.98
N PRO A 169 25.18 -16.91 18.38
CA PRO A 169 25.51 -18.25 18.86
C PRO A 169 26.98 -18.56 18.56
N THR A 170 27.73 -18.82 19.61
CA THR A 170 29.11 -19.30 19.56
C THR A 170 29.19 -20.63 18.82
N GLU A 171 30.17 -20.70 17.94
CA GLU A 171 30.67 -21.85 17.18
C GLU A 171 30.59 -23.17 17.95
N SER A 172 29.94 -24.17 17.35
CA SER A 172 30.18 -25.57 17.67
C SER A 172 30.59 -26.31 16.40
N GLN A 173 31.65 -27.09 16.56
CA GLN A 173 32.47 -27.73 15.56
C GLN A 173 31.71 -28.80 14.78
N GLU A 174 31.81 -28.77 13.44
CA GLU A 174 31.69 -29.98 12.62
C GLU A 174 32.86 -30.05 11.63
N ASN A 175 33.90 -30.76 12.07
CA ASN A 175 34.73 -31.59 11.21
C ASN A 175 33.89 -32.81 10.84
N LEU A 176 33.56 -33.03 9.56
CA LEU A 176 33.46 -34.37 8.96
C LEU A 176 33.16 -34.23 7.45
N PHE A 177 33.65 -35.19 6.67
CA PHE A 177 33.57 -35.33 5.19
C PHE A 177 34.75 -34.78 4.39
N SER A 178 35.83 -35.56 4.41
CA SER A 178 36.69 -35.82 3.26
C SER A 178 36.94 -37.33 3.20
N GLU A 179 36.64 -37.97 2.07
CA GLU A 179 37.28 -39.17 1.48
C GLU A 179 36.47 -39.50 0.20
N GLU A 180 37.08 -39.30 -0.98
CA GLU A 180 37.63 -40.36 -1.88
C GLU A 180 36.54 -40.91 -2.83
N ASP A 181 36.69 -41.05 -4.15
CA ASP A 181 37.84 -41.07 -5.05
C ASP A 181 37.41 -40.66 -6.48
N SER A 182 38.36 -40.12 -7.24
CA SER A 182 38.29 -40.09 -8.71
C SER A 182 39.62 -40.59 -9.27
N ASP A 183 39.55 -41.71 -9.96
CA ASP A 183 40.67 -42.39 -10.61
C ASP A 183 41.10 -41.69 -11.91
N ASP A 184 42.39 -41.89 -12.17
CA ASP A 184 43.05 -42.05 -13.46
C ASP A 184 43.59 -40.85 -14.26
N THR A 185 44.90 -40.70 -14.06
CA THR A 185 45.98 -40.75 -15.07
C THR A 185 46.57 -39.43 -15.60
N ASN A 186 47.87 -39.28 -15.33
CA ASN A 186 48.97 -39.44 -16.31
C ASN A 186 50.01 -38.28 -16.44
N ILE A 187 51.23 -38.61 -15.99
CA ILE A 187 52.60 -38.29 -16.52
C ILE A 187 53.19 -36.87 -16.38
N LYS A 188 54.24 -36.76 -15.54
CA LYS A 188 55.69 -36.50 -15.86
C LYS A 188 56.36 -35.81 -14.66
N ASN A 189 57.11 -36.55 -13.84
CA ASN A 189 58.58 -36.66 -13.87
C ASN A 189 59.32 -35.33 -14.08
N TYR A 190 59.91 -34.78 -13.02
CA TYR A 190 61.31 -34.33 -13.00
C TYR A 190 61.89 -34.41 -11.58
N ASP A 191 62.82 -35.35 -11.48
CA ASP A 191 64.10 -35.39 -10.77
C ASP A 191 64.40 -34.65 -9.46
N THR A 192 65.13 -35.42 -8.68
CA THR A 192 65.71 -35.29 -7.35
C THR A 192 67.07 -34.58 -7.41
N GLU A 193 67.68 -34.37 -6.23
CA GLU A 193 69.05 -33.89 -5.93
C GLU A 193 69.10 -32.39 -5.58
N THR A 194 69.68 -31.93 -4.46
CA THR A 194 70.63 -32.55 -3.52
C THR A 194 70.71 -31.69 -2.25
N ASP A 195 71.01 -32.35 -1.14
CA ASP A 195 71.51 -31.78 0.12
C ASP A 195 72.67 -30.78 -0.10
N GLU A 196 72.58 -29.59 0.49
CA GLU A 196 73.76 -28.89 1.02
C GLU A 196 73.48 -28.30 2.40
N LEU A 197 74.12 -28.94 3.38
CA LEU A 197 74.42 -28.43 4.72
C LEU A 197 75.19 -27.11 4.65
N ILE A 198 74.63 -26.02 5.19
CA ILE A 198 75.42 -24.84 5.57
C ILE A 198 74.99 -24.34 6.96
N SER A 199 75.88 -24.64 7.92
CA SER A 199 76.33 -23.84 9.07
C SER A 199 75.37 -22.82 9.70
N GLN A 200 74.92 -23.13 10.92
CA GLN A 200 74.38 -22.16 11.88
C GLN A 200 75.51 -21.22 12.35
N GLU A 201 75.61 -20.03 11.75
CA GLU A 201 76.25 -18.89 12.40
C GLU A 201 75.21 -18.14 13.26
N ALA A 202 75.56 -17.96 14.53
CA ALA A 202 74.78 -17.20 15.49
C ALA A 202 74.50 -15.78 14.95
N PRO A 203 73.26 -15.26 15.06
CA PRO A 203 73.01 -13.87 14.73
C PRO A 203 73.75 -13.00 15.75
N LYS A 204 74.78 -12.29 15.29
CA LYS A 204 75.31 -11.11 15.97
C LYS A 204 74.12 -10.24 16.35
N LEU A 205 73.98 -9.95 17.64
CA LEU A 205 73.18 -8.82 18.12
C LEU A 205 73.65 -7.58 17.38
N THR A 206 72.89 -7.16 16.38
CA THR A 206 72.97 -5.81 15.83
C THR A 206 72.42 -4.90 16.91
N GLU A 207 73.28 -4.02 17.43
CA GLU A 207 72.89 -2.91 18.28
C GLU A 207 71.69 -2.19 17.63
N PRO A 208 70.70 -1.71 18.41
CA PRO A 208 69.67 -0.86 17.86
C PRO A 208 70.36 0.42 17.38
N GLU A 209 70.42 0.62 16.06
CA GLU A 209 70.56 1.94 15.45
C GLU A 209 69.31 2.75 15.81
N LEU A 210 69.25 3.19 17.06
CA LEU A 210 68.09 3.82 17.69
C LEU A 210 67.99 5.33 17.35
N PHE A 211 68.81 5.81 16.42
CA PHE A 211 68.79 7.18 15.91
C PHE A 211 69.31 7.22 14.47
N ALA A 212 68.77 6.38 13.59
CA ALA A 212 68.79 6.70 12.16
C ALA A 212 67.93 7.96 11.97
N ASP A 213 68.50 8.99 11.34
CA ASP A 213 67.93 10.31 11.11
C ASP A 213 66.42 10.30 10.86
N HIS A 214 65.63 10.47 11.93
CA HIS A 214 64.24 10.83 11.79
C HIS A 214 64.23 12.21 11.17
N GLU A 215 63.92 12.27 9.86
CA GLU A 215 63.50 13.48 9.18
C GLU A 215 62.63 14.27 10.17
N GLN A 216 63.09 15.47 10.56
CA GLN A 216 62.37 16.36 11.46
C GLN A 216 61.03 16.69 10.82
N THR A 217 60.05 15.81 11.01
CA THR A 217 58.66 16.05 10.62
C THR A 217 58.25 17.32 11.33
N SER A 218 57.83 18.31 10.55
CA SER A 218 57.53 19.64 11.09
C SER A 218 56.48 19.49 12.19
N VAL A 219 56.67 20.20 13.30
CA VAL A 219 55.73 20.15 14.44
C VAL A 219 54.30 20.44 13.95
N ALA A 220 54.15 21.37 13.01
CA ALA A 220 52.88 21.70 12.38
C ALA A 220 52.22 20.49 11.68
N LEU A 221 52.97 19.69 10.94
CA LEU A 221 52.42 18.53 10.23
C LEU A 221 51.95 17.44 11.21
N ASN A 222 52.68 17.21 12.29
CA ASN A 222 52.24 16.28 13.34
C ASN A 222 51.01 16.81 14.10
N THR A 223 50.90 18.14 14.28
CA THR A 223 49.70 18.76 14.85
C THR A 223 48.47 18.52 13.98
N GLU A 224 48.56 18.73 12.67
CA GLU A 224 47.43 18.47 11.75
C GLU A 224 47.02 17.00 11.73
N ILE A 225 47.98 16.06 11.71
CA ILE A 225 47.69 14.63 11.81
C ILE A 225 46.99 14.31 13.14
N GLY A 226 47.44 14.93 14.24
CA GLY A 226 46.82 14.77 15.56
C GLY A 226 45.38 15.27 15.60
N LEU A 227 45.07 16.39 14.92
CA LEU A 227 43.70 16.90 14.78
C LEU A 227 42.83 15.96 13.97
N ILE A 228 43.32 15.46 12.82
CA ILE A 228 42.60 14.48 12.01
C ILE A 228 42.33 13.21 12.84
N GLN A 229 43.33 12.71 13.59
CA GLN A 229 43.19 11.51 14.42
C GLN A 229 42.13 11.64 15.53
N GLN A 230 41.87 12.86 16.02
CA GLN A 230 40.87 13.10 17.06
C GLN A 230 39.44 12.94 16.55
N GLU A 231 39.22 13.18 15.25
CA GLU A 231 37.86 13.31 14.68
C GLU A 231 37.56 12.28 13.60
N TYR A 232 38.56 11.82 12.85
CA TYR A 232 38.39 10.95 11.70
C TYR A 232 39.33 9.74 11.74
N ALA A 233 38.84 8.61 11.26
CA ALA A 233 39.69 7.47 10.95
C ALA A 233 40.49 7.74 9.67
N TYR A 234 41.76 7.35 9.64
CA TYR A 234 42.60 7.51 8.46
C TYR A 234 43.65 6.40 8.34
N ASP A 235 44.06 6.14 7.10
CA ASP A 235 45.22 5.32 6.76
C ASP A 235 46.29 6.15 6.07
N GLN A 236 47.55 5.81 6.30
CA GLN A 236 48.67 6.46 5.62
C GLN A 236 48.91 5.79 4.26
N LYS A 237 48.75 6.55 3.17
CA LYS A 237 48.84 6.00 1.80
C LYS A 237 50.28 5.75 1.34
N SER A 238 51.22 6.54 1.86
CA SER A 238 52.65 6.42 1.55
C SER A 238 53.51 6.54 2.81
N ASN A 239 54.77 6.12 2.74
CA ASN A 239 55.71 6.24 3.87
C ASN A 239 55.96 7.70 4.32
N LYS A 240 55.48 8.69 3.55
CA LYS A 240 55.58 10.11 3.89
C LYS A 240 54.42 10.53 4.78
N LYS A 241 54.74 11.15 5.92
CA LYS A 241 53.70 11.69 6.82
C LYS A 241 52.95 12.82 6.12
N GLY A 242 51.62 12.78 6.14
CA GLY A 242 50.76 13.81 5.53
C GLY A 242 50.13 13.44 4.19
N ASP A 243 50.31 12.22 3.67
CA ASP A 243 49.51 11.68 2.57
C ASP A 243 48.58 10.59 3.09
N LEU A 244 47.33 10.96 3.33
CA LEU A 244 46.36 10.18 4.08
C LEU A 244 45.15 9.81 3.21
N ASN A 245 44.59 8.62 3.46
CA ASN A 245 43.25 8.24 3.08
C ASN A 245 42.36 8.41 4.30
N ILE A 246 41.42 9.34 4.26
CA ILE A 246 40.56 9.70 5.40
C ILE A 246 39.19 9.11 5.16
N TYR A 247 38.67 8.38 6.14
CA TYR A 247 37.37 7.74 6.11
C TYR A 247 36.33 8.71 6.66
N LEU A 248 35.55 9.31 5.76
CA LEU A 248 34.48 10.24 6.08
C LEU A 248 33.14 9.51 6.07
N THR A 249 32.67 9.10 7.23
CA THR A 249 31.39 8.39 7.42
C THR A 249 30.27 9.40 7.62
N ILE A 250 29.35 9.51 6.65
CA ILE A 250 28.18 10.39 6.73
C ILE A 250 27.00 9.67 7.38
N THR A 251 26.82 8.39 7.03
CA THR A 251 25.76 7.52 7.54
C THR A 251 26.35 6.15 7.88
N LEU A 252 25.59 5.31 8.59
CA LEU A 252 26.05 3.94 8.93
C LEU A 252 26.36 3.11 7.68
N ALA A 253 25.72 3.41 6.54
CA ALA A 253 25.90 2.69 5.29
C ALA A 253 26.89 3.38 4.35
N LYS A 254 27.15 4.69 4.51
CA LYS A 254 27.94 5.47 3.55
C LYS A 254 29.18 6.09 4.17
N THR A 255 30.32 5.57 3.74
CA THR A 255 31.66 6.09 4.04
C THR A 255 32.41 6.44 2.76
N PHE A 256 32.95 7.65 2.69
CA PHE A 256 33.78 8.12 1.59
C PHE A 256 35.26 8.05 1.97
N ILE A 257 36.11 7.62 1.03
CA ILE A 257 37.56 7.61 1.23
C ILE A 257 38.15 8.83 0.55
N ILE A 258 38.41 9.89 1.32
CA ILE A 258 38.98 11.14 0.82
C ILE A 258 40.51 11.07 0.91
N ASN A 259 41.21 11.16 -0.21
CA ASN A 259 42.67 11.20 -0.19
C ASN A 259 43.14 12.66 -0.07
N ILE A 260 43.85 12.98 1.02
CA ILE A 260 44.42 14.31 1.25
C ILE A 260 45.94 14.22 1.39
N ASN A 261 46.65 14.96 0.56
CA ASN A 261 48.09 15.12 0.62
C ASN A 261 48.48 16.54 1.04
N PHE A 262 49.01 16.66 2.25
CA PHE A 262 49.47 17.89 2.88
C PHE A 262 50.93 17.77 3.38
N ILE A 263 51.75 16.94 2.74
CA ILE A 263 53.18 16.75 3.08
C ILE A 263 53.93 18.09 3.18
N ASN A 264 53.53 19.08 2.37
CA ASN A 264 54.14 20.41 2.30
C ASN A 264 53.41 21.47 3.16
N TYR A 265 52.63 21.08 4.18
CA TYR A 265 51.93 22.04 5.05
C TYR A 265 52.91 23.10 5.61
N PRO A 266 52.62 24.41 5.49
CA PRO A 266 51.31 25.04 5.30
C PRO A 266 50.87 25.35 3.85
N THR A 267 51.55 24.82 2.83
CA THR A 267 51.06 24.99 1.44
C THR A 267 49.71 24.29 1.23
N ARG A 268 48.93 24.78 0.26
CA ARG A 268 47.59 24.25 -0.05
C ARG A 268 47.64 22.73 -0.28
N PRO A 269 46.80 21.94 0.41
CA PRO A 269 46.79 20.49 0.26
C PRO A 269 46.21 20.07 -1.10
N ILE A 270 46.59 18.86 -1.52
CA ILE A 270 45.97 18.18 -2.66
C ILE A 270 44.84 17.30 -2.12
N VAL A 271 43.61 17.52 -2.56
CA VAL A 271 42.42 16.80 -2.11
C VAL A 271 41.84 16.05 -3.30
N ASN A 272 41.84 14.73 -3.22
CA ASN A 272 41.25 13.84 -4.21
C ASN A 272 39.98 13.23 -3.60
N VAL A 273 38.84 13.65 -4.13
CA VAL A 273 37.51 13.17 -3.73
C VAL A 273 37.14 12.00 -4.66
N PRO A 274 36.60 10.88 -4.14
CA PRO A 274 36.15 9.78 -4.98
C PRO A 274 35.01 10.22 -5.91
N GLU A 275 34.84 9.54 -7.04
CA GLU A 275 33.87 9.91 -8.09
C GLU A 275 32.45 10.07 -7.54
N GLU A 276 32.03 9.19 -6.63
CA GLU A 276 30.72 9.26 -5.96
C GLU A 276 30.50 10.59 -5.23
N ALA A 277 31.46 11.02 -4.41
CA ALA A 277 31.35 12.30 -3.70
C ALA A 277 31.55 13.48 -4.66
N TYR A 278 32.39 13.34 -5.69
CA TYR A 278 32.57 14.36 -6.72
C TYR A 278 31.28 14.63 -7.50
N ASN A 279 30.49 13.59 -7.80
CA ASN A 279 29.20 13.75 -8.48
C ASN A 279 28.21 14.56 -7.64
N LEU A 280 28.26 14.44 -6.32
CA LEU A 280 27.38 15.14 -5.38
C LEU A 280 27.82 16.59 -5.12
N ILE A 281 29.10 16.82 -4.87
CA ILE A 281 29.60 18.16 -4.44
C ILE A 281 30.20 18.97 -5.59
N GLY A 282 30.66 18.31 -6.67
CA GLY A 282 31.44 18.87 -7.76
C GLY A 282 32.94 19.00 -7.43
N ASP A 283 33.61 19.92 -8.14
CA ASP A 283 35.03 20.20 -7.91
C ASP A 283 35.26 20.83 -6.53
N ALA A 284 35.89 20.07 -5.63
CA ALA A 284 36.23 20.47 -4.26
C ALA A 284 36.98 21.82 -4.21
N TYR A 285 37.84 22.13 -5.19
CA TYR A 285 38.61 23.36 -5.21
C TYR A 285 37.79 24.61 -5.53
N GLN A 286 36.64 24.45 -6.16
CA GLN A 286 35.71 25.53 -6.47
C GLN A 286 34.64 25.68 -5.39
N LYS A 287 34.23 24.55 -4.81
CA LYS A 287 33.06 24.43 -3.95
C LYS A 287 33.39 24.59 -2.47
N LEU A 288 34.60 24.21 -2.03
CA LEU A 288 35.04 24.35 -0.64
C LEU A 288 35.69 25.72 -0.42
N GLU A 289 35.12 26.52 0.47
CA GLU A 289 35.60 27.85 0.83
C GLU A 289 36.99 27.80 1.47
N VAL A 290 37.24 26.80 2.31
CA VAL A 290 38.54 26.60 2.96
C VAL A 290 39.64 26.40 1.92
N LEU A 291 39.38 25.58 0.89
CA LEU A 291 40.35 25.37 -0.19
C LEU A 291 40.45 26.59 -1.11
N ARG A 292 39.34 27.25 -1.42
CA ARG A 292 39.29 28.41 -2.34
C ARG A 292 40.06 29.61 -1.78
N ASN A 293 39.95 29.84 -0.47
CA ASN A 293 40.52 31.01 0.22
C ASN A 293 41.83 30.68 0.96
N TRP A 294 42.51 29.60 0.59
CA TRP A 294 43.71 29.11 1.30
C TRP A 294 44.82 30.17 1.37
N ASN A 295 45.30 30.46 2.58
CA ASN A 295 46.35 31.45 2.81
C ASN A 295 47.57 30.83 3.51
N VAL A 296 48.72 30.77 2.82
CA VAL A 296 49.96 30.16 3.36
C VAL A 296 50.47 30.87 4.63
N LYS A 297 50.16 32.15 4.84
CA LYS A 297 50.57 32.90 6.04
C LYS A 297 49.71 32.62 7.27
N ARG A 298 48.48 32.17 7.03
CA ARG A 298 47.50 31.80 8.06
C ARG A 298 46.70 30.62 7.50
N PRO A 299 47.34 29.44 7.39
CA PRO A 299 46.68 28.26 6.82
C PRO A 299 45.51 27.88 7.70
N SER A 300 44.41 27.45 7.08
CA SER A 300 43.36 26.73 7.79
C SER A 300 43.87 25.36 8.23
N HIS A 301 43.17 24.73 9.16
CA HIS A 301 43.47 23.36 9.52
C HIS A 301 42.96 22.42 8.42
N ILE A 302 43.60 21.25 8.28
CA ILE A 302 43.14 20.23 7.33
C ILE A 302 41.76 19.70 7.74
N VAL A 303 41.48 19.64 9.05
CA VAL A 303 40.17 19.25 9.58
C VAL A 303 39.05 20.18 9.12
N ASP A 304 39.32 21.48 8.93
CA ASP A 304 38.31 22.44 8.45
C ASP A 304 37.83 22.09 7.02
N ILE A 305 38.70 21.50 6.18
CA ILE A 305 38.33 21.00 4.84
C ILE A 305 37.38 19.81 4.98
N LEU A 306 37.64 18.92 5.94
CA LEU A 306 36.83 17.73 6.20
C LEU A 306 35.46 18.10 6.76
N HIS A 307 35.38 19.03 7.72
CA HIS A 307 34.11 19.56 8.21
C HIS A 307 33.29 20.20 7.10
N GLU A 308 33.93 20.95 6.20
CA GLU A 308 33.20 21.56 5.09
C GLU A 308 32.69 20.51 4.09
N LEU A 309 33.48 19.46 3.82
CA LEU A 309 33.05 18.31 3.01
C LEU A 309 31.88 17.58 3.67
N GLU A 310 31.98 17.28 4.96
CA GLU A 310 30.96 16.61 5.76
C GLU A 310 29.64 17.40 5.72
N ASN A 311 29.69 18.70 6.01
CA ASN A 311 28.53 19.57 5.98
C ASN A 311 27.86 19.60 4.59
N LYS A 312 28.65 19.56 3.51
CA LYS A 312 28.10 19.51 2.14
C LYS A 312 27.56 18.14 1.75
N LEU A 313 28.01 17.06 2.37
CA LEU A 313 27.53 15.69 2.13
C LEU A 313 26.40 15.29 3.09
N PHE A 314 26.16 16.06 4.15
CA PHE A 314 25.21 15.71 5.21
C PHE A 314 23.78 15.50 4.71
N PHE A 315 23.36 16.17 3.63
CA PHE A 315 22.04 15.98 3.02
C PHE A 315 21.77 14.54 2.54
N ILE A 316 22.81 13.73 2.35
CA ILE A 316 22.68 12.30 2.03
C ILE A 316 21.91 11.58 3.15
N LYS A 317 22.08 12.01 4.41
CA LYS A 317 21.33 11.46 5.54
C LYS A 317 19.82 11.66 5.36
N ASP A 318 19.42 12.84 4.91
CA ASP A 318 18.00 13.16 4.67
C ASP A 318 17.48 12.33 3.49
N ILE A 319 18.28 12.19 2.43
CA ILE A 319 17.95 11.31 1.28
C ILE A 319 17.79 9.84 1.72
N GLU A 320 18.66 9.32 2.57
CA GLU A 320 18.55 7.96 3.09
C GLU A 320 17.28 7.76 3.94
N GLN A 321 16.89 8.77 4.72
CA GLN A 321 15.64 8.71 5.50
C GLN A 321 14.43 8.66 4.58
N GLU A 322 14.37 9.53 3.56
CA GLU A 322 13.28 9.50 2.58
C GLU A 322 13.28 8.21 1.75
N SER A 323 14.45 7.70 1.36
CA SER A 323 14.58 6.41 0.69
C SER A 323 14.04 5.26 1.55
N LYS A 324 14.32 5.25 2.85
CA LYS A 324 13.77 4.25 3.78
C LYS A 324 12.26 4.29 3.88
N LYS A 325 11.64 5.48 3.90
CA LYS A 325 10.18 5.62 3.88
C LYS A 325 9.58 4.97 2.63
N ILE A 326 10.18 5.26 1.47
CA ILE A 326 9.74 4.66 0.19
C ILE A 326 9.91 3.13 0.22
N LEU A 327 11.07 2.64 0.67
CA LEU A 327 11.35 1.19 0.80
C LEU A 327 10.43 0.49 1.80
N GLY A 328 9.92 1.21 2.80
CA GLY A 328 8.96 0.68 3.79
C GLY A 328 7.59 0.39 3.19
N GLU A 329 7.23 1.02 2.08
CA GLU A 329 5.91 0.88 1.43
C GLU A 329 5.97 0.18 0.08
N TYR A 330 7.08 0.32 -0.64
CA TYR A 330 7.22 -0.15 -2.00
C TYR A 330 8.47 -1.01 -2.16
N GLN A 331 8.34 -2.05 -2.98
CA GLN A 331 9.52 -2.75 -3.49
C GLN A 331 10.32 -1.80 -4.36
N CYS A 332 11.61 -1.63 -4.04
CA CYS A 332 12.51 -0.78 -4.79
C CYS A 332 13.86 -1.44 -5.03
N ASP A 333 14.42 -1.23 -6.22
CA ASP A 333 15.79 -1.56 -6.55
C ASP A 333 16.66 -0.30 -6.40
N ILE A 334 17.68 -0.38 -5.54
CA ILE A 334 18.68 0.68 -5.38
C ILE A 334 19.71 0.52 -6.50
N THR A 335 19.88 1.54 -7.33
CA THR A 335 20.90 1.49 -8.39
C THR A 335 22.27 1.56 -7.72
N SER A 336 23.15 0.56 -7.95
CA SER A 336 24.42 0.39 -7.23
C SER A 336 25.33 1.62 -7.21
N ASP A 337 25.17 2.50 -8.21
CA ASP A 337 26.09 3.58 -8.48
C ASP A 337 25.58 4.95 -7.98
N ASP A 338 24.33 5.03 -7.50
CA ASP A 338 23.72 6.30 -7.11
C ASP A 338 22.76 6.15 -5.92
N VAL A 339 23.21 6.66 -4.76
CA VAL A 339 22.45 6.64 -3.50
C VAL A 339 21.17 7.48 -3.55
N THR A 340 21.04 8.35 -4.55
CA THR A 340 19.88 9.24 -4.71
C THR A 340 18.81 8.65 -5.63
N LYS A 341 19.12 7.57 -6.37
CA LYS A 341 18.21 6.98 -7.36
C LYS A 341 17.62 5.67 -6.87
N LEU A 342 16.30 5.60 -6.96
CA LEU A 342 15.49 4.43 -6.62
C LEU A 342 14.67 4.05 -7.84
N GLN A 343 14.65 2.75 -8.17
CA GLN A 343 13.67 2.21 -9.11
C GLN A 343 12.52 1.62 -8.31
N VAL A 344 11.35 2.22 -8.39
CA VAL A 344 10.15 1.87 -7.61
C VAL A 344 9.25 0.98 -8.43
N HIS A 345 8.77 -0.11 -7.82
CA HIS A 345 7.90 -1.11 -8.43
C HIS A 345 6.45 -0.86 -8.02
N LEU A 346 5.62 -0.52 -9.00
CA LEU A 346 4.18 -0.31 -8.81
C LEU A 346 3.43 -1.54 -9.30
N VAL A 347 2.90 -2.33 -8.37
CA VAL A 347 2.11 -3.54 -8.68
C VAL A 347 0.63 -3.19 -8.68
N THR A 348 -0.05 -3.52 -9.78
CA THR A 348 -1.48 -3.27 -9.92
C THR A 348 -2.36 -4.40 -9.39
N TYR A 349 -3.66 -4.13 -9.23
CA TYR A 349 -4.69 -5.14 -8.98
C TYR A 349 -4.65 -6.37 -9.91
N GLY A 350 -4.22 -6.18 -11.17
CA GLY A 350 -4.04 -7.26 -12.15
C GLY A 350 -2.69 -7.97 -12.08
N PHE A 351 -1.90 -7.74 -11.02
CA PHE A 351 -0.52 -8.20 -10.85
C PHE A 351 0.42 -7.78 -12.01
N LYS A 352 0.06 -6.72 -12.74
CA LYS A 352 0.99 -6.09 -13.68
C LYS A 352 1.88 -5.14 -12.91
N GLU A 353 3.17 -5.26 -13.14
CA GLU A 353 4.20 -4.46 -12.52
C GLU A 353 4.65 -3.36 -13.46
N TYR A 354 4.79 -2.14 -12.93
CA TYR A 354 5.32 -0.98 -13.64
C TYR A 354 6.53 -0.43 -12.89
N LEU A 355 7.57 -0.10 -13.64
CA LEU A 355 8.79 0.48 -13.09
C LEU A 355 8.77 2.01 -13.26
N MET A 356 9.25 2.69 -12.22
CA MET A 356 9.36 4.14 -12.15
C MET A 356 10.70 4.52 -11.52
N ASP A 357 11.49 5.35 -12.20
CA ASP A 357 12.76 5.83 -11.64
C ASP A 357 12.53 7.14 -10.87
N VAL A 358 12.91 7.15 -9.59
CA VAL A 358 12.78 8.28 -8.67
C VAL A 358 14.17 8.74 -8.27
N ASN A 359 14.50 10.00 -8.55
CA ASN A 359 15.76 10.63 -8.13
C ASN A 359 15.50 11.68 -7.04
N LEU A 360 16.12 11.47 -5.88
CA LEU A 360 16.02 12.29 -4.66
C LEU A 360 17.13 13.35 -4.54
N GLU A 361 18.01 13.49 -5.53
CA GLU A 361 19.13 14.46 -5.53
C GLU A 361 18.69 15.91 -5.30
N SER A 362 17.45 16.26 -5.66
CA SER A 362 16.87 17.59 -5.49
C SER A 362 16.35 17.88 -4.08
N HIS A 363 16.32 16.91 -3.17
CA HIS A 363 15.78 17.08 -1.81
C HIS A 363 16.41 18.30 -1.10
N PRO A 364 15.63 19.18 -0.45
CA PRO A 364 14.21 19.06 -0.07
C PRO A 364 13.18 19.49 -1.12
N LYS A 365 13.59 19.74 -2.37
CA LYS A 365 12.66 20.05 -3.48
C LYS A 365 12.00 18.77 -4.01
N PRO A 366 10.95 18.87 -4.84
CA PRO A 366 10.30 17.68 -5.40
C PRO A 366 11.31 16.77 -6.11
N PRO A 367 11.16 15.44 -5.99
CA PRO A 367 12.01 14.47 -6.65
C PRO A 367 11.82 14.53 -8.17
N ILE A 368 12.86 14.13 -8.90
CA ILE A 368 12.77 13.96 -10.35
C ILE A 368 12.25 12.55 -10.62
N ILE A 369 11.05 12.44 -11.16
CA ILE A 369 10.40 11.16 -11.44
C ILE A 369 10.36 10.93 -12.95
N ASN A 370 10.93 9.80 -13.39
CA ASN A 370 10.87 9.35 -14.78
C ASN A 370 9.95 8.13 -14.88
N MET A 371 8.85 8.30 -15.59
CA MET A 371 7.88 7.24 -15.83
C MET A 371 8.13 6.61 -17.20
N SER A 372 8.02 5.28 -17.29
CA SER A 372 8.05 4.58 -18.58
C SER A 372 6.89 5.04 -19.49
N PRO A 373 7.01 4.94 -20.83
CA PRO A 373 5.93 5.33 -21.74
C PRO A 373 4.61 4.58 -21.49
N GLN A 374 4.70 3.32 -21.05
CA GLN A 374 3.52 2.52 -20.69
C GLN A 374 2.83 3.08 -19.45
N LEU A 375 3.60 3.46 -18.44
CA LEU A 375 3.08 4.05 -17.21
C LEU A 375 2.42 5.41 -17.47
N GLN A 376 3.03 6.24 -18.33
CA GLN A 376 2.45 7.52 -18.75
C GLN A 376 1.10 7.37 -19.46
N GLN A 377 0.94 6.32 -20.29
CA GLN A 377 -0.32 6.01 -20.97
C GLN A 377 -1.42 5.57 -20.01
N ILE A 378 -1.07 5.02 -18.85
CA ILE A 378 -2.03 4.59 -17.84
C ILE A 378 -2.45 5.76 -16.98
N ILE A 379 -1.51 6.57 -16.50
CA ILE A 379 -1.78 7.63 -15.53
C ILE A 379 -2.56 8.79 -16.17
N LEU A 380 -2.25 9.13 -17.43
CA LEU A 380 -2.89 10.20 -18.22
C LEU A 380 -2.89 11.60 -17.57
N THR A 381 -2.21 11.76 -16.44
CA THR A 381 -2.06 13.02 -15.70
C THR A 381 -0.58 13.42 -15.68
N PRO A 382 -0.22 14.63 -16.13
CA PRO A 382 1.14 15.14 -16.01
C PRO A 382 1.59 15.26 -14.54
N LEU A 383 2.86 14.99 -14.25
CA LEU A 383 3.42 15.11 -12.88
C LEU A 383 3.15 16.48 -12.24
N ALA A 384 3.21 17.55 -13.02
CA ALA A 384 2.98 18.92 -12.55
C ALA A 384 1.53 19.19 -12.11
N GLU A 385 0.58 18.32 -12.48
CA GLU A 385 -0.84 18.44 -12.12
C GLU A 385 -1.19 17.61 -10.88
N LEU A 386 -0.28 16.76 -10.40
CA LEU A 386 -0.47 15.98 -9.17
C LEU A 386 -0.62 16.91 -7.97
N LYS A 387 -1.51 16.56 -7.05
CA LYS A 387 -1.79 17.38 -5.86
C LYS A 387 -0.58 17.45 -4.93
N SER A 388 0.05 16.30 -4.69
CA SER A 388 1.29 16.17 -3.91
C SER A 388 2.43 17.00 -4.49
N TYR A 389 2.54 17.05 -5.82
CA TYR A 389 3.57 17.82 -6.51
C TYR A 389 3.28 19.33 -6.52
N ARG A 390 2.02 19.72 -6.75
CA ARG A 390 1.60 21.13 -6.81
C ARG A 390 1.64 21.82 -5.45
N ASN A 391 1.34 21.08 -4.39
CA ASN A 391 1.30 21.57 -3.01
C ASN A 391 2.58 21.23 -2.25
N TRP A 392 3.72 21.13 -2.94
CA TRP A 392 4.99 20.82 -2.30
C TRP A 392 5.49 21.97 -1.42
N PHE A 393 5.83 21.63 -0.18
CA PHE A 393 6.45 22.50 0.81
C PHE A 393 7.82 21.96 1.20
N ASP A 394 8.87 22.75 0.98
CA ASP A 394 10.26 22.37 1.26
C ASP A 394 10.42 22.00 2.75
N GLY A 395 10.80 20.75 3.02
CA GLY A 395 11.04 20.22 4.37
C GLY A 395 9.81 19.68 5.10
N GLU A 396 8.60 19.86 4.56
CA GLU A 396 7.36 19.27 5.10
C GLU A 396 6.78 18.18 4.19
N SER A 397 6.93 18.33 2.88
CA SER A 397 6.44 17.36 1.89
C SER A 397 7.41 16.21 1.71
N GLU A 398 6.85 15.00 1.55
CA GLU A 398 7.61 13.77 1.42
C GLU A 398 7.52 13.21 0.00
N PRO A 399 8.62 12.73 -0.61
CA PRO A 399 8.60 12.07 -1.91
C PRO A 399 7.62 10.88 -1.99
N VAL A 400 7.44 10.15 -0.89
CA VAL A 400 6.54 8.99 -0.82
C VAL A 400 5.09 9.35 -1.11
N GLU A 401 4.64 10.56 -0.79
CA GLU A 401 3.27 11.02 -1.07
C GLU A 401 3.00 11.15 -2.58
N ILE A 402 4.01 11.58 -3.35
CA ILE A 402 3.90 11.62 -4.81
C ILE A 402 3.79 10.20 -5.37
N ILE A 403 4.58 9.28 -4.83
CA ILE A 403 4.57 7.86 -5.24
C ILE A 403 3.21 7.22 -4.90
N ARG A 404 2.63 7.50 -3.73
CA ARG A 404 1.28 7.06 -3.36
C ARG A 404 0.20 7.57 -4.30
N GLU A 405 0.24 8.86 -4.65
CA GLU A 405 -0.72 9.43 -5.60
C GLU A 405 -0.60 8.78 -6.99
N LEU A 406 0.63 8.54 -7.46
CA LEU A 406 0.91 7.83 -8.71
C LEU A 406 0.44 6.38 -8.65
N ALA A 407 0.75 5.64 -7.58
CA ALA A 407 0.33 4.26 -7.37
C ALA A 407 -1.20 4.13 -7.40
N TRP A 408 -1.91 5.05 -6.73
CA TRP A 408 -3.36 5.10 -6.76
C TRP A 408 -3.93 5.35 -8.16
N LEU A 409 -3.35 6.28 -8.94
CA LEU A 409 -3.76 6.53 -10.32
C LEU A 409 -3.54 5.29 -11.21
N VAL A 410 -2.41 4.60 -11.01
CA VAL A 410 -2.06 3.37 -11.74
C VAL A 410 -3.05 2.27 -11.44
N ASP A 411 -3.37 2.04 -10.16
CA ASP A 411 -4.35 1.05 -9.74
C ASP A 411 -5.75 1.36 -10.28
N LYS A 412 -6.19 2.61 -10.09
CA LYS A 412 -7.49 3.08 -10.56
C LYS A 412 -7.65 2.86 -12.06
N ASN A 413 -6.72 3.37 -12.86
CA ASN A 413 -6.85 3.32 -14.32
C ASN A 413 -6.63 1.90 -14.85
N SER A 414 -5.78 1.10 -14.20
CA SER A 414 -5.62 -0.31 -14.54
C SER A 414 -6.88 -1.12 -14.28
N ARG A 415 -7.57 -0.86 -13.16
CA ARG A 415 -8.86 -1.48 -12.87
C ARG A 415 -9.92 -1.09 -13.89
N ILE A 416 -10.08 0.20 -14.18
CA ILE A 416 -11.05 0.68 -15.18
C ILE A 416 -10.80 0.00 -16.52
N ASN A 417 -9.54 -0.06 -16.97
CA ASN A 417 -9.17 -0.72 -18.22
C ASN A 417 -9.52 -2.21 -18.20
N PHE A 418 -9.20 -2.91 -17.12
CA PHE A 418 -9.55 -4.33 -16.94
C PHE A 418 -11.06 -4.57 -17.01
N GLU A 419 -11.85 -3.76 -16.30
CA GLU A 419 -13.31 -3.89 -16.29
C GLU A 419 -13.91 -3.60 -17.67
N ILE A 420 -13.40 -2.60 -18.40
CA ILE A 420 -13.84 -2.31 -19.77
C ILE A 420 -13.47 -3.43 -20.73
N GLU A 421 -12.27 -4.02 -20.61
CA GLU A 421 -11.87 -5.18 -21.40
C GLU A 421 -12.82 -6.36 -21.17
N LEU A 422 -13.11 -6.66 -19.89
CA LEU A 422 -14.06 -7.71 -19.52
C LEU A 422 -15.47 -7.46 -20.09
N LEU A 423 -15.93 -6.21 -20.05
CA LEU A 423 -17.23 -5.84 -20.63
C LEU A 423 -17.25 -5.96 -22.16
N LYS A 424 -16.16 -5.61 -22.84
CA LYS A 424 -16.04 -5.73 -24.31
C LYS A 424 -16.10 -7.18 -24.80
N GLU A 425 -15.70 -8.15 -23.97
CA GLU A 425 -15.86 -9.57 -24.29
C GLU A 425 -17.34 -10.00 -24.33
N HIS A 426 -18.18 -9.35 -23.52
CA HIS A 426 -19.61 -9.70 -23.37
C HIS A 426 -20.52 -8.85 -24.26
N TYR A 427 -20.14 -7.59 -24.52
CA TYR A 427 -20.96 -6.61 -25.22
C TYR A 427 -20.21 -6.01 -26.42
N LYS A 428 -20.83 -6.10 -27.60
CA LYS A 428 -20.20 -5.67 -28.87
C LYS A 428 -20.13 -4.15 -29.06
N GLU A 429 -21.04 -3.42 -28.43
CA GLU A 429 -21.24 -1.98 -28.64
C GLU A 429 -20.94 -1.26 -27.32
N ILE A 430 -19.65 -1.18 -26.98
CA ILE A 430 -19.12 -0.46 -25.83
C ILE A 430 -18.10 0.58 -26.28
N GLU A 431 -18.31 1.81 -25.86
CA GLU A 431 -17.40 2.93 -26.09
C GLU A 431 -17.06 3.60 -24.76
N TYR A 432 -15.76 3.66 -24.44
CA TYR A 432 -15.26 4.36 -23.26
C TYR A 432 -14.49 5.60 -23.69
N ASN A 433 -14.89 6.76 -23.16
CA ASN A 433 -14.17 8.01 -23.33
C ASN A 433 -13.36 8.32 -22.07
N THR A 434 -12.05 8.14 -22.15
CA THR A 434 -11.09 8.40 -21.05
C THR A 434 -11.12 9.85 -20.57
N SER A 435 -11.32 10.82 -21.48
CA SER A 435 -11.26 12.24 -21.13
C SER A 435 -12.45 12.70 -20.30
N THR A 436 -13.63 12.11 -20.55
CA THR A 436 -14.85 12.43 -19.79
C THR A 436 -15.14 11.40 -18.71
N SER A 437 -14.40 10.28 -18.66
CA SER A 437 -14.70 9.13 -17.82
C SER A 437 -16.11 8.56 -18.02
N ILE A 438 -16.63 8.65 -19.25
CA ILE A 438 -17.99 8.19 -19.60
C ILE A 438 -17.89 6.89 -20.40
N LEU A 439 -18.64 5.89 -19.95
CA LEU A 439 -18.82 4.60 -20.60
C LEU A 439 -20.22 4.52 -21.21
N ASN A 440 -20.31 4.37 -22.52
CA ASN A 440 -21.56 4.14 -23.23
C ASN A 440 -21.67 2.66 -23.59
N VAL A 441 -22.81 2.05 -23.27
CA VAL A 441 -23.07 0.63 -23.54
C VAL A 441 -24.44 0.44 -24.16
N ASN A 442 -24.48 -0.25 -25.30
CA ASN A 442 -25.73 -0.65 -25.92
C ASN A 442 -26.01 -2.13 -25.63
N MET A 443 -27.13 -2.40 -24.98
CA MET A 443 -27.59 -3.75 -24.68
C MET A 443 -28.84 -4.06 -25.50
N LYS A 444 -28.88 -5.24 -26.10
CA LYS A 444 -30.05 -5.73 -26.83
C LYS A 444 -30.93 -6.54 -25.88
N GLY A 445 -32.13 -6.07 -25.63
CA GLY A 445 -33.19 -6.84 -24.97
C GLY A 445 -34.08 -7.51 -26.01
N LYS A 446 -34.30 -8.82 -25.89
CA LYS A 446 -35.31 -9.52 -26.70
C LYS A 446 -36.65 -9.47 -25.98
N MET A 447 -37.55 -8.57 -26.40
CA MET A 447 -38.96 -8.70 -26.06
C MET A 447 -39.66 -9.57 -27.12
N LYS A 448 -40.69 -10.33 -26.73
CA LYS A 448 -41.38 -11.28 -27.63
C LYS A 448 -41.91 -10.65 -28.94
N THR A 449 -42.09 -9.33 -28.99
CA THR A 449 -42.67 -8.60 -30.12
C THR A 449 -41.68 -7.73 -30.90
N GLN A 450 -40.63 -7.22 -30.27
CA GLN A 450 -39.58 -6.38 -30.90
C GLN A 450 -38.24 -6.50 -30.15
N ASP A 451 -37.14 -6.43 -30.90
CA ASP A 451 -35.81 -6.24 -30.31
C ASP A 451 -35.70 -4.78 -29.87
N LEU A 452 -35.66 -4.55 -28.55
CA LEU A 452 -35.40 -3.22 -28.00
C LEU A 452 -33.91 -3.07 -27.73
N MET A 453 -33.33 -1.99 -28.21
CA MET A 453 -32.01 -1.56 -27.79
C MET A 453 -32.17 -0.73 -26.52
N PHE A 454 -31.30 -0.92 -25.54
CA PHE A 454 -31.15 -0.07 -24.36
C PHE A 454 -29.77 0.57 -24.43
N GLN A 455 -29.71 1.90 -24.42
CA GLN A 455 -28.46 2.65 -24.38
C GLN A 455 -28.26 3.19 -22.96
N PHE A 456 -27.14 2.81 -22.36
CA PHE A 456 -26.74 3.23 -21.03
C PHE A 456 -25.53 4.16 -21.14
N GLN A 457 -25.59 5.26 -20.41
CA GLN A 457 -24.45 6.14 -20.14
C GLN A 457 -24.07 5.99 -18.68
N ILE A 458 -22.84 5.58 -18.43
CA ILE A 458 -22.28 5.45 -17.10
C ILE A 458 -21.18 6.50 -16.94
N ASP A 459 -21.34 7.36 -15.94
CA ASP A 459 -20.33 8.34 -15.54
C ASP A 459 -19.52 7.76 -14.38
N LEU A 460 -18.22 7.54 -14.62
CA LEU A 460 -17.29 7.06 -13.61
C LEU A 460 -16.70 8.27 -12.87
N PRO A 461 -17.01 8.47 -11.57
CA PRO A 461 -16.48 9.60 -10.83
C PRO A 461 -14.95 9.53 -10.75
N THR A 462 -14.32 10.67 -10.49
CA THR A 462 -12.86 10.78 -10.30
C THR A 462 -12.33 9.87 -9.20
N GLU A 463 -13.16 9.52 -8.21
CA GLU A 463 -12.81 8.66 -7.09
C GLU A 463 -13.28 7.20 -7.28
N TYR A 464 -13.77 6.83 -8.46
CA TYR A 464 -14.08 5.44 -8.78
C TYR A 464 -12.84 4.56 -8.55
N PRO A 465 -12.95 3.37 -7.91
CA PRO A 465 -14.19 2.64 -7.53
C PRO A 465 -14.74 2.98 -6.13
N MET A 466 -14.09 3.88 -5.39
CA MET A 466 -14.51 4.25 -4.02
C MET A 466 -15.86 4.98 -4.03
N LYS A 467 -16.08 5.86 -5.02
CA LYS A 467 -17.40 6.44 -5.29
C LYS A 467 -18.16 5.62 -6.32
N VAL A 468 -19.45 5.46 -6.04
CA VAL A 468 -20.40 4.75 -6.91
C VAL A 468 -20.54 5.46 -8.26
N PRO A 469 -20.55 4.73 -9.40
CA PRO A 469 -20.78 5.34 -10.70
C PRO A 469 -22.24 5.78 -10.86
N SER A 470 -22.49 6.80 -11.68
CA SER A 470 -23.86 7.21 -12.01
C SER A 470 -24.30 6.62 -13.35
N ILE A 471 -25.51 6.05 -13.42
CA ILE A 471 -26.05 5.45 -14.63
C ILE A 471 -27.29 6.20 -15.12
N LYS A 472 -27.35 6.43 -16.44
CA LYS A 472 -28.49 7.05 -17.12
C LYS A 472 -28.89 6.19 -18.32
N ILE A 473 -30.19 6.04 -18.52
CA ILE A 473 -30.76 5.41 -19.72
C ILE A 473 -30.99 6.55 -20.71
N ILE A 474 -30.28 6.52 -21.84
CA ILE A 474 -30.33 7.59 -22.86
C ILE A 474 -31.55 7.43 -23.77
N ASN A 475 -32.00 6.19 -24.00
CA ASN A 475 -33.07 5.93 -24.96
C ASN A 475 -34.37 6.63 -24.60
N GLU A 476 -34.92 7.33 -25.59
CA GLU A 476 -36.32 7.75 -25.60
C GLU A 476 -37.17 6.54 -26.01
N PHE A 477 -38.09 6.15 -25.14
CA PHE A 477 -39.04 5.10 -25.48
C PHE A 477 -40.31 5.74 -26.04
N GLU A 478 -40.71 5.34 -27.24
CA GLU A 478 -41.88 5.91 -27.93
C GLU A 478 -43.24 5.49 -27.31
N LEU A 479 -43.25 4.48 -26.42
CA LEU A 479 -44.46 3.90 -25.84
C LEU A 479 -44.47 4.08 -24.31
N GLU A 480 -45.60 4.53 -23.76
CA GLU A 480 -45.82 4.70 -22.30
C GLU A 480 -45.56 3.39 -21.51
N SER A 481 -45.83 2.23 -22.10
CA SER A 481 -45.55 0.92 -21.47
C SER A 481 -44.06 0.66 -21.23
N HIS A 482 -43.18 1.31 -22.00
CA HIS A 482 -41.73 1.23 -21.83
C HIS A 482 -41.20 2.23 -20.78
N GLU A 483 -41.97 3.26 -20.44
CA GLU A 483 -41.62 4.22 -19.39
C GLU A 483 -41.63 3.55 -18.01
N LYS A 484 -42.59 2.65 -17.76
CA LYS A 484 -42.60 1.80 -16.57
C LYS A 484 -41.36 0.91 -16.45
N ILE A 485 -40.85 0.39 -17.58
CA ILE A 485 -39.62 -0.42 -17.61
C ILE A 485 -38.41 0.43 -17.19
N LYS A 486 -38.38 1.71 -17.61
CA LYS A 486 -37.34 2.66 -17.23
C LYS A 486 -37.36 2.92 -15.72
N GLU A 487 -38.53 3.16 -15.13
CA GLU A 487 -38.68 3.36 -13.68
C GLU A 487 -38.28 2.12 -12.87
N ASP A 488 -38.67 0.92 -13.33
CA ASP A 488 -38.31 -0.35 -12.70
C ASP A 488 -36.80 -0.61 -12.76
N LEU A 489 -36.16 -0.28 -13.89
CA LEU A 489 -34.70 -0.35 -14.04
C LEU A 489 -34.00 0.65 -13.13
N GLN A 490 -34.44 1.91 -13.11
CA GLN A 490 -33.86 2.95 -12.25
C GLN A 490 -33.96 2.59 -10.77
N SER A 491 -35.11 2.05 -10.34
CA SER A 491 -35.31 1.56 -8.97
C SER A 491 -34.38 0.39 -8.64
N SER A 492 -34.18 -0.52 -9.60
CA SER A 492 -33.23 -1.63 -9.44
C SER A 492 -31.78 -1.16 -9.34
N PHE A 493 -31.40 -0.09 -10.04
CA PHE A 493 -30.05 0.48 -9.95
C PHE A 493 -29.81 1.08 -8.58
N LYS A 494 -30.80 1.78 -8.04
CA LYS A 494 -30.71 2.34 -6.69
C LYS A 494 -30.39 1.25 -5.66
N ASN A 495 -31.13 0.15 -5.67
CA ASN A 495 -30.89 -0.97 -4.76
C ASN A 495 -29.49 -1.57 -4.93
N PHE A 496 -28.99 -1.69 -6.17
CA PHE A 496 -27.65 -2.19 -6.41
C PHE A 496 -26.56 -1.23 -5.91
N PHE A 497 -26.80 0.08 -6.04
CA PHE A 497 -25.88 1.11 -5.59
C PHE A 497 -25.87 1.31 -4.08
N ASP A 498 -26.97 0.99 -3.39
CA ASP A 498 -27.02 0.98 -1.92
C ASP A 498 -26.03 -0.03 -1.32
N ASP A 499 -25.75 -1.12 -2.06
CA ASP A 499 -24.76 -2.15 -1.70
C ASP A 499 -23.39 -1.95 -2.38
N TRP A 500 -23.14 -0.79 -3.02
CA TRP A 500 -21.88 -0.56 -3.72
C TRP A 500 -20.69 -0.50 -2.76
N SER A 501 -19.62 -1.20 -3.12
CA SER A 501 -18.37 -1.19 -2.38
C SER A 501 -17.20 -0.96 -3.33
N PRO A 502 -16.02 -0.56 -2.81
CA PRO A 502 -14.80 -0.50 -3.60
C PRO A 502 -14.43 -1.85 -4.24
N PHE A 503 -15.01 -2.97 -3.84
CA PHE A 503 -14.76 -4.29 -4.44
C PHE A 503 -15.80 -4.70 -5.49
N SER A 504 -16.81 -3.87 -5.73
CA SER A 504 -17.85 -4.12 -6.74
C SER A 504 -17.34 -3.83 -8.15
N TYR A 505 -17.69 -4.67 -9.12
CA TYR A 505 -17.29 -4.51 -10.51
C TYR A 505 -18.45 -4.00 -11.39
N LEU A 506 -18.13 -3.26 -12.44
CA LEU A 506 -19.10 -2.86 -13.48
C LEU A 506 -19.74 -4.08 -14.14
N VAL A 507 -19.02 -5.20 -14.26
CA VAL A 507 -19.61 -6.44 -14.80
C VAL A 507 -20.78 -6.94 -13.94
N ASP A 508 -20.72 -6.78 -12.63
CA ASP A 508 -21.81 -7.17 -11.72
C ASP A 508 -23.02 -6.26 -11.91
N LEU A 509 -22.78 -4.96 -12.07
CA LEU A 509 -23.81 -3.98 -12.42
C LEU A 509 -24.48 -4.36 -13.75
N PHE A 510 -23.71 -4.69 -14.78
CA PHE A 510 -24.25 -5.09 -16.08
C PHE A 510 -24.97 -6.43 -16.06
N ASN A 511 -24.52 -7.38 -15.25
CA ASN A 511 -25.23 -8.64 -15.02
C ASN A 511 -26.58 -8.40 -14.32
N ALA A 512 -26.61 -7.50 -13.33
CA ALA A 512 -27.86 -7.08 -12.68
C ALA A 512 -28.80 -6.37 -13.66
N ILE A 513 -28.28 -5.44 -14.49
CA ILE A 513 -29.02 -4.79 -15.57
C ILE A 513 -29.60 -5.83 -16.53
N SER A 514 -28.77 -6.75 -17.04
CA SER A 514 -29.19 -7.78 -17.99
C SER A 514 -30.28 -8.68 -17.39
N LYS A 515 -30.12 -9.10 -16.13
CA LYS A 515 -31.12 -9.89 -15.42
C LYS A 515 -32.43 -9.12 -15.29
N LYS A 516 -32.37 -7.84 -14.93
CA LYS A 516 -33.57 -7.00 -14.79
C LYS A 516 -34.26 -6.73 -16.11
N ILE A 517 -33.50 -6.42 -17.17
CA ILE A 517 -34.03 -6.33 -18.53
C ILE A 517 -34.74 -7.64 -18.86
N PHE A 518 -34.14 -8.80 -18.63
CA PHE A 518 -34.78 -10.09 -18.91
C PHE A 518 -36.05 -10.33 -18.08
N GLU A 519 -36.03 -10.04 -16.78
CA GLU A 519 -37.21 -10.15 -15.91
C GLU A 519 -38.38 -9.29 -16.41
N VAL A 520 -38.11 -8.04 -16.78
CA VAL A 520 -39.13 -7.10 -17.26
C VAL A 520 -39.51 -7.37 -18.73
N SER A 521 -38.60 -7.97 -19.52
CA SER A 521 -38.84 -8.41 -20.90
C SER A 521 -39.83 -9.59 -20.99
N VAL A 522 -39.97 -10.36 -19.90
CA VAL A 522 -40.89 -11.49 -19.83
C VAL A 522 -42.23 -11.00 -19.28
N VAL A 523 -43.19 -10.74 -20.18
CA VAL A 523 -44.60 -10.64 -19.75
C VAL A 523 -45.46 -11.72 -20.43
N SER A 524 -45.94 -12.62 -19.56
CA SER A 524 -46.96 -13.67 -19.67
C SER A 524 -46.57 -15.13 -20.04
N CYS A 525 -47.28 -16.02 -19.31
CA CYS A 525 -47.07 -17.41 -18.87
C CYS A 525 -47.06 -18.50 -19.97
N VAL A 526 -46.14 -19.47 -19.88
CA VAL A 526 -45.96 -20.61 -20.82
C VAL A 526 -47.04 -21.70 -20.72
N ILE A 527 -47.89 -21.66 -19.71
CA ILE A 527 -48.95 -22.67 -19.47
C ILE A 527 -50.35 -22.06 -19.46
N CYS A 528 -50.46 -20.79 -19.05
CA CYS A 528 -51.72 -20.11 -18.76
C CYS A 528 -51.95 -18.81 -19.57
N HIS A 529 -50.93 -18.34 -20.32
CA HIS A 529 -50.95 -17.31 -21.37
C HIS A 529 -51.89 -16.09 -21.17
N LYS A 530 -52.15 -15.60 -19.95
CA LYS A 530 -52.96 -14.37 -19.80
C LYS A 530 -52.15 -13.13 -20.15
N ILE A 531 -52.50 -12.57 -21.30
CA ILE A 531 -52.06 -11.30 -21.89
C ILE A 531 -53.29 -10.39 -21.76
N ASP A 532 -53.19 -9.24 -21.11
CA ASP A 532 -54.21 -8.20 -21.30
C ASP A 532 -53.81 -7.44 -22.57
N CYS A 533 -54.75 -7.24 -23.50
CA CYS A 533 -54.45 -6.63 -24.79
C CYS A 533 -53.96 -5.18 -24.58
N PRO A 534 -52.78 -4.79 -25.11
CA PRO A 534 -52.17 -3.48 -24.83
C PRO A 534 -52.99 -2.29 -25.37
N THR A 535 -53.96 -2.53 -26.25
CA THR A 535 -54.81 -1.49 -26.85
C THR A 535 -56.17 -1.34 -26.16
N CYS A 536 -56.67 -2.39 -25.49
CA CYS A 536 -58.04 -2.45 -24.98
C CYS A 536 -58.15 -2.94 -23.51
N SER A 537 -57.03 -3.38 -22.91
CA SER A 537 -56.89 -3.89 -21.53
C SER A 537 -57.80 -5.08 -21.15
N LEU A 538 -58.47 -5.70 -22.11
CA LEU A 538 -59.27 -6.91 -21.92
C LEU A 538 -58.39 -8.17 -21.98
N LYS A 539 -58.80 -9.22 -21.26
CA LYS A 539 -58.07 -10.49 -21.19
C LYS A 539 -58.05 -11.13 -22.57
N ILE A 540 -56.91 -11.65 -23.02
CA ILE A 540 -56.83 -12.35 -24.32
C ILE A 540 -57.41 -13.78 -24.26
N ALA A 541 -57.69 -14.29 -23.05
CA ALA A 541 -58.44 -15.54 -22.86
C ALA A 541 -59.34 -15.48 -21.59
N GLY A 542 -60.65 -15.68 -21.80
CA GLY A 542 -61.75 -15.56 -20.84
C GLY A 542 -63.11 -15.82 -21.52
N PRO A 543 -64.25 -15.84 -20.79
CA PRO A 543 -65.57 -15.97 -21.39
C PRO A 543 -65.88 -14.77 -22.32
N GLU A 544 -66.61 -15.00 -23.42
CA GLU A 544 -66.82 -14.10 -24.59
C GLU A 544 -67.17 -12.62 -24.27
N GLN A 545 -67.58 -12.31 -23.05
CA GLN A 545 -67.96 -10.98 -22.61
C GLN A 545 -66.79 -10.16 -22.01
N GLU A 546 -65.61 -10.76 -21.79
CA GLU A 546 -64.43 -10.12 -21.19
C GLU A 546 -63.15 -10.23 -22.05
N THR A 547 -63.25 -10.67 -23.31
CA THR A 547 -62.09 -10.95 -24.17
C THR A 547 -61.93 -10.01 -25.36
N CYS A 548 -60.69 -9.57 -25.62
CA CYS A 548 -60.36 -8.78 -26.82
C CYS A 548 -60.18 -9.73 -28.02
N HIS A 549 -61.04 -9.62 -29.04
CA HIS A 549 -60.89 -10.32 -30.30
C HIS A 549 -60.40 -9.34 -31.38
N THR A 550 -59.36 -9.70 -32.13
CA THR A 550 -58.93 -8.97 -33.31
C THR A 550 -58.77 -9.98 -34.44
N ASP A 551 -59.55 -9.80 -35.51
CA ASP A 551 -59.55 -10.70 -36.65
C ASP A 551 -58.21 -10.62 -37.39
N CYS A 552 -57.67 -11.78 -37.78
CA CYS A 552 -56.42 -11.83 -38.52
C CYS A 552 -56.56 -11.12 -39.89
N PRO A 553 -55.74 -10.10 -40.23
CA PRO A 553 -55.92 -9.31 -41.45
C PRO A 553 -55.62 -10.07 -42.76
N TYR A 554 -55.13 -11.31 -42.67
CA TYR A 554 -54.84 -12.15 -43.84
C TYR A 554 -55.87 -13.25 -44.08
N CYS A 555 -56.70 -13.60 -43.10
CA CYS A 555 -57.70 -14.65 -43.25
C CYS A 555 -59.07 -14.36 -42.61
N GLU A 556 -59.23 -13.18 -41.99
CA GLU A 556 -60.47 -12.67 -41.39
C GLU A 556 -61.12 -13.69 -40.43
N ARG A 557 -60.29 -14.32 -39.60
CA ARG A 557 -60.68 -15.26 -38.55
C ARG A 557 -60.09 -14.88 -37.21
#